data_AF-A0A3P2EHP6-F1
#
_entry.id   AF-A0A3P2EHP6-F1
#
_cell.length_a   1.000
_cell.length_b   1.000
_cell.length_c   1.000
_cell.angle_alpha   90.00
_cell.angle_beta   90.00
_cell.angle_gamma   90.00
#
_symmetry.space_group_name_H-M   'P 1'
#
loop_
_entity.id
_entity.type
_entity.pdbx_description
1 polymer ?
#
loop_
_entity_poly.entity_id
_entity_poly.type
_entity_poly.pdbx_seq_one_letter_code
_entity_poly.pdbx_strand_id
1 'polypeptide(L)' 'MSHEELAESMGICRQEIEDIICGLRRLTDDETRVLADIFGTDRDFWSNLQVLQDRRVKRRK' A
#
# COMPACT_ATOMS: atom_id res chain seq x y z
N MET A 1 -9.08 12.76 -1.79
CA MET A 1 -8.94 11.57 -0.94
C MET A 1 -7.81 11.85 0.04
N SER A 2 -8.19 12.06 1.28
CA SER A 2 -7.33 12.31 2.45
C SER A 2 -6.83 10.96 3.00
N HIS A 3 -5.72 10.95 3.74
CA HIS A 3 -5.27 9.72 4.41
C HIS A 3 -6.33 9.18 5.39
N GLU A 4 -7.14 10.06 5.98
CA GLU A 4 -8.25 9.70 6.88
C GLU A 4 -9.38 9.00 6.12
N GLU A 5 -9.82 9.52 4.98
CA GLU A 5 -10.86 8.88 4.16
C GLU A 5 -10.44 7.50 3.64
N LEU A 6 -9.14 7.35 3.31
CA LEU A 6 -8.59 6.08 2.87
C LEU A 6 -8.49 5.08 4.02
N ALA A 7 -8.07 5.54 5.20
CA ALA A 7 -8.03 4.75 6.43
C ALA A 7 -9.43 4.24 6.81
N GLU A 8 -10.45 5.09 6.75
CA GLU A 8 -11.84 4.71 6.97
C GLU A 8 -12.34 3.69 5.93
N SER A 9 -12.01 3.89 4.65
CA SER A 9 -12.41 2.97 3.57
C SER A 9 -11.74 1.60 3.69
N MET A 10 -10.51 1.56 4.20
CA MET A 10 -9.76 0.32 4.44
C MET A 10 -10.06 -0.30 5.81
N GLY A 11 -10.69 0.43 6.73
CA GLY A 11 -10.89 0.01 8.12
C GLY A 11 -9.58 -0.11 8.91
N ILE A 12 -8.53 0.59 8.49
CA ILE A 12 -7.21 0.57 9.15
C ILE A 12 -6.86 1.94 9.73
N CYS A 13 -5.82 2.01 10.56
CA CYS A 13 -5.41 3.28 11.14
C CYS A 13 -4.73 4.19 10.10
N ARG A 14 -4.87 5.52 10.27
CA ARG A 14 -4.18 6.52 9.43
C ARG A 14 -2.67 6.30 9.40
N GLN A 15 -2.09 5.89 10.54
CA GLN A 15 -0.67 5.56 10.65
C GLN A 15 -0.28 4.40 9.73
N GLU A 16 -1.13 3.38 9.59
CA GLU A 16 -0.87 2.24 8.70
C GLU A 16 -0.94 2.64 7.23
N ILE A 17 -1.89 3.52 6.87
CA ILE A 17 -1.92 4.13 5.54
C ILE A 17 -0.63 4.90 5.26
N GLU A 18 -0.16 5.67 6.23
CA GLU A 18 1.08 6.43 6.11
C GLU A 18 2.29 5.50 5.96
N ASP A 19 2.36 4.42 6.74
CA ASP A 19 3.41 3.40 6.62
C ASP A 19 3.36 2.67 5.27
N ILE A 20 2.18 2.43 4.73
CA ILE A 20 1.98 1.85 3.39
C ILE A 20 2.45 2.81 2.30
N ILE A 21 2.03 4.09 2.35
CA ILE A 21 2.35 5.11 1.34
C ILE A 21 3.84 5.45 1.38
N CYS A 22 4.40 5.64 2.57
CA CYS A 22 5.84 5.82 2.77
C CYS A 22 6.63 4.55 2.49
N GLY A 23 5.95 3.41 2.41
CA GLY A 23 6.57 2.16 2.06
C GLY A 23 7.45 1.58 3.17
N LEU A 24 7.10 1.88 4.41
CA LEU A 24 7.70 1.35 5.63
C LEU A 24 7.15 -0.05 5.95
N ARG A 25 5.97 -0.41 5.41
CA ARG A 25 5.30 -1.70 5.60
C ARG A 25 4.95 -2.35 4.26
N ARG A 26 4.97 -3.69 4.22
CA ARG A 26 4.43 -4.46 3.09
C ARG A 26 2.91 -4.58 3.20
N LEU A 27 2.24 -4.43 2.06
CA LEU A 27 0.82 -4.66 1.94
C LEU A 27 0.49 -6.16 2.01
N THR A 28 -0.59 -6.48 2.70
CA THR A 28 -1.22 -7.80 2.67
C THR A 28 -2.10 -7.97 1.42
N ASP A 29 -2.48 -9.21 1.14
CA ASP A 29 -3.31 -9.56 -0.02
C ASP A 29 -4.73 -8.94 0.06
N ASP A 30 -5.27 -8.79 1.26
CA ASP A 30 -6.52 -8.08 1.53
C ASP A 30 -6.37 -6.57 1.30
N GLU A 31 -5.33 -5.93 1.88
CA GLU A 31 -5.08 -4.50 1.71
C GLU A 31 -4.85 -4.13 0.23
N THR A 32 -4.13 -4.96 -0.52
CA THR A 32 -3.91 -4.74 -1.97
C THR A 32 -5.19 -4.83 -2.78
N ARG A 33 -6.14 -5.70 -2.40
CA ARG A 33 -7.45 -5.77 -3.07
C ARG A 33 -8.31 -4.56 -2.74
N VAL A 34 -8.34 -4.13 -1.48
CA VAL A 34 -9.10 -2.94 -1.10
C VAL A 34 -8.54 -1.70 -1.79
N LEU A 35 -7.21 -1.56 -1.86
CA LEU A 35 -6.57 -0.48 -2.59
C LEU A 35 -6.84 -0.54 -4.10
N ALA A 36 -6.86 -1.74 -4.70
CA ALA A 36 -7.25 -1.94 -6.09
C ALA A 36 -8.69 -1.44 -6.34
N ASP A 37 -9.63 -1.83 -5.49
CA ASP A 37 -11.02 -1.40 -5.60
C ASP A 37 -11.18 0.12 -5.38
N ILE A 38 -10.49 0.71 -4.40
CA ILE A 38 -10.58 2.15 -4.08
C ILE A 38 -9.95 3.02 -5.17
N PHE A 39 -8.77 2.66 -5.65
CA PHE A 39 -8.04 3.44 -6.65
C PHE A 39 -8.40 3.05 -8.10
N GLY A 40 -9.26 2.04 -8.29
CA GLY A 40 -9.55 1.48 -9.61
C GLY A 40 -8.32 0.91 -10.29
N THR A 41 -7.37 0.40 -9.50
CA THR A 41 -6.12 -0.21 -9.97
C THR A 41 -6.21 -1.73 -9.89
N ASP A 42 -5.19 -2.43 -10.41
CA ASP A 42 -5.14 -3.89 -10.34
C ASP A 42 -4.35 -4.36 -9.12
N ARG A 43 -4.65 -5.56 -8.62
CA ARG A 43 -3.87 -6.20 -7.56
C ARG A 43 -2.40 -6.39 -7.98
N ASP A 44 -2.17 -6.71 -9.25
CA ASP A 44 -0.83 -6.86 -9.82
C ASP A 44 -0.02 -5.56 -9.75
N PHE A 45 -0.69 -4.39 -9.80
CA PHE A 45 -0.02 -3.10 -9.64
C PHE A 45 0.64 -3.00 -8.26
N TRP A 46 -0.11 -3.34 -7.21
CA TRP A 46 0.38 -3.28 -5.83
C TRP A 46 1.43 -4.35 -5.53
N SER A 47 1.27 -5.55 -6.09
CA SER A 47 2.28 -6.62 -5.97
C SER A 47 3.60 -6.22 -6.65
N ASN A 48 3.52 -5.65 -7.86
CA ASN A 48 4.70 -5.13 -8.56
C ASN A 48 5.36 -3.95 -7.81
N LEU A 49 4.56 -3.09 -7.16
CA LEU A 49 5.07 -1.99 -6.35
C LEU A 49 5.91 -2.49 -5.17
N GLN A 50 5.48 -3.56 -4.49
CA GLN A 50 6.29 -4.20 -3.43
C GLN A 50 7.61 -4.75 -3.96
N VAL A 51 7.59 -5.42 -5.12
CA VAL A 51 8.81 -5.96 -5.74
C VAL A 51 9.80 -4.83 -6.07
N LEU A 52 9.31 -3.69 -6.56
CA LEU A 52 10.15 -2.52 -6.84
C LEU A 52 10.74 -1.93 -5.55
N GLN A 53 9.97 -1.89 -4.48
CA GLN A 53 10.44 -1.43 -3.18
C GLN A 53 11.51 -2.33 -2.58
N ASP A 54 11.31 -3.65 -2.57
CA ASP A 54 12.31 -4.62 -2.12
C ASP A 54 13.64 -4.46 -2.86
N ARG A 55 13.58 -4.22 -4.18
CA ARG A 55 14.76 -3.95 -5.01
C ARG A 55 15.47 -2.65 -4.61
N ARG A 56 14.73 -1.60 -4.23
CA ARG A 56 15.32 -0.33 -3.75
C ARG A 56 15.98 -0.50 -2.38
N VAL A 57 15.37 -1.25 -1.47
CA VAL A 57 15.96 -1.54 -0.15
C VAL A 57 17.25 -2.35 -0.30
N LYS A 58 17.26 -3.37 -1.18
CA LYS A 58 18.48 -4.14 -1.49
C LYS A 58 19.61 -3.30 -2.09
N ARG A 59 19.31 -2.23 -2.83
CA ARG A 59 20.32 -1.32 -3.40
C ARG A 59 20.88 -0.30 -2.40
N ARG A 60 20.23 -0.12 -1.25
CA ARG A 60 20.67 0.80 -0.18
C ARG A 60 21.46 0.11 0.94
N LYS A 61 21.73 -1.20 0.80
CA LYS A 61 22.60 -2.01 1.66
C LYS A 61 23.89 -2.32 0.90
#